data_AF-A0A0A2WCZ2-F1
#
_entry.id   AF-A0A0A2WCZ2-F1
#
_cell.length_a   1.000
_cell.length_b   1.000
_cell.length_c   1.000
_cell.angle_alpha   90.00
_cell.angle_beta   90.00
_cell.angle_gamma   90.00
#
_symmetry.space_group_name_H-M   'P 1'
#
loop_
_entity.id
_entity.type
_entity.pdbx_description
1 polymer ?
#
loop_
_entity_poly.entity_id
_entity_poly.type
_entity_poly.pdbx_seq_one_letter_code
_entity_poly.pdbx_strand_id
1 'polypeptide(L)'
;MTRGTVLESIYDTAVRPDPERFAKAERSRARVQALEGARRDARRDALMELYINATTFIVTEAELQAEIDTIFHEDYFRKLSIKGLRAGATENVWGVHGAPPGLASMFETVSRTSTNVANASESEFDHSVKRTKKISEELTGGKMA
;
A
#
# COMPACT_ATOMS: atom_id res chain seq x y z
N MET A 1 -16.79 -71.36 -0.72
CA MET A 1 -16.66 -69.98 -1.24
C MET A 1 -15.80 -69.18 -0.26
N THR A 2 -14.59 -68.76 -0.64
CA THR A 2 -13.66 -68.02 0.24
C THR A 2 -12.99 -66.81 -0.43
N ARG A 3 -13.42 -66.41 -1.63
CA ARG A 3 -12.94 -65.18 -2.28
C ARG A 3 -13.78 -63.99 -1.83
N GLY A 4 -13.10 -62.93 -1.40
CA GLY A 4 -13.73 -61.64 -1.07
C GLY A 4 -14.34 -60.98 -2.31
N THR A 5 -15.41 -60.21 -2.11
CA THR A 5 -16.10 -59.48 -3.17
C THR A 5 -15.45 -58.11 -3.39
N VAL A 6 -15.30 -57.72 -4.65
CA VAL A 6 -14.87 -56.38 -5.06
C VAL A 6 -16.02 -55.75 -5.86
N LEU A 7 -16.25 -54.46 -5.66
CA LEU A 7 -17.27 -53.70 -6.39
C LEU A 7 -16.90 -53.59 -7.88
N GLU A 8 -17.86 -53.89 -8.75
CA GLU A 8 -17.73 -53.79 -10.22
C GLU A 8 -17.23 -52.41 -10.67
N SER A 9 -17.63 -51.34 -9.97
CA SER A 9 -17.23 -49.95 -10.26
C SER A 9 -15.74 -49.67 -10.08
N ILE A 10 -15.03 -50.53 -9.33
CA ILE A 10 -13.58 -50.44 -9.12
C ILE A 10 -12.84 -51.30 -10.16
N TYR A 11 -13.53 -52.25 -10.80
CA TYR A 11 -12.95 -53.12 -11.82
C TYR A 11 -12.80 -52.43 -13.19
N ASP A 12 -13.62 -51.40 -13.47
CA ASP A 12 -13.47 -50.56 -14.67
C ASP A 12 -12.28 -49.61 -14.52
N THR A 13 -11.20 -49.89 -15.26
CA THR A 13 -9.98 -49.06 -15.27
C THR A 13 -9.99 -47.98 -16.36
N ALA A 14 -11.03 -47.90 -17.19
CA ALA A 14 -11.04 -46.99 -18.33
C ALA A 14 -11.36 -45.55 -17.92
N VAL A 15 -10.37 -44.65 -18.04
CA VAL A 15 -10.58 -43.21 -17.83
C VAL A 15 -11.19 -42.60 -19.10
N ARG A 16 -12.50 -42.31 -19.05
CA ARG A 16 -13.22 -41.67 -20.16
C ARG A 16 -13.12 -40.15 -20.06
N PRO A 17 -13.07 -39.44 -21.21
CA PRO A 17 -13.09 -37.99 -21.20
C PRO A 17 -14.42 -37.48 -20.66
N ASP A 18 -14.35 -36.40 -19.88
CA ASP A 18 -15.52 -35.74 -19.32
C ASP A 18 -16.45 -35.25 -20.44
N PRO A 19 -17.75 -35.62 -20.45
CA PRO A 19 -18.71 -35.15 -21.44
C PRO A 19 -18.85 -33.62 -21.47
N GLU A 20 -18.61 -32.93 -20.35
CA GLU A 20 -18.71 -31.47 -20.25
C GLU A 20 -17.38 -30.74 -20.49
N ARG A 21 -16.33 -31.44 -20.95
CA ARG A 21 -14.97 -30.89 -21.08
C ARG A 21 -14.90 -29.57 -21.83
N PHE A 22 -15.69 -29.41 -22.90
CA PHE A 22 -15.71 -28.18 -23.71
C PHE A 22 -16.38 -27.03 -22.98
N ALA A 23 -17.52 -27.27 -22.33
CA ALA A 23 -18.20 -26.25 -21.54
C ALA A 23 -17.33 -25.80 -20.34
N LYS A 24 -16.63 -26.73 -19.69
CA LYS A 24 -15.68 -26.42 -18.62
C LYS A 24 -14.47 -25.64 -19.12
N ALA A 25 -13.94 -25.98 -20.30
CA ALA A 25 -12.83 -25.26 -20.91
C ALA A 25 -13.21 -23.80 -21.24
N GLU A 26 -14.39 -23.56 -21.82
CA GLU A 26 -14.86 -22.20 -22.11
C GLU A 26 -15.06 -21.36 -20.84
N ARG A 27 -15.68 -21.94 -19.79
CA ARG A 27 -15.79 -21.27 -18.48
C ARG A 27 -14.42 -20.96 -17.87
N SER A 28 -13.48 -21.89 -17.98
CA SER A 28 -12.11 -21.70 -17.49
C SER A 28 -11.41 -20.58 -18.25
N ARG A 29 -11.54 -20.54 -19.57
CA ARG A 29 -10.98 -19.48 -20.42
C ARG A 29 -11.52 -18.10 -20.04
N ALA A 30 -12.84 -17.97 -19.85
CA ALA A 30 -13.45 -16.72 -19.41
C ALA A 30 -12.90 -16.26 -18.05
N ARG A 31 -12.72 -17.20 -17.10
CA ARG A 31 -12.14 -16.89 -15.78
C ARG A 31 -10.68 -16.43 -15.86
N VAL A 32 -9.87 -17.11 -16.67
CA VAL A 32 -8.47 -16.74 -16.87
C VAL A 32 -8.36 -15.37 -17.52
N GLN A 33 -9.19 -15.09 -18.54
CA GLN A 33 -9.23 -13.76 -19.18
C GLN A 33 -9.62 -12.65 -18.20
N ALA A 34 -10.61 -12.89 -17.33
CA ALA A 34 -10.98 -11.93 -16.29
C ALA A 34 -9.83 -11.67 -15.30
N LEU A 35 -9.11 -12.73 -14.87
CA LEU A 35 -7.96 -12.59 -13.99
C LEU A 35 -6.79 -11.84 -14.66
N GLU A 36 -6.56 -12.10 -15.95
CA GLU A 36 -5.56 -11.36 -16.72
C GLU A 36 -5.93 -9.88 -16.87
N GLY A 37 -7.21 -9.57 -17.07
CA GLY A 37 -7.73 -8.20 -17.06
C GLY A 37 -7.41 -7.50 -15.74
N ALA A 38 -7.81 -8.10 -14.61
CA ALA A 38 -7.55 -7.55 -13.29
C ALA A 38 -6.05 -7.33 -13.00
N ARG A 39 -5.17 -8.23 -13.47
CA ARG A 39 -3.71 -8.06 -13.35
C ARG A 39 -3.17 -6.90 -14.17
N ARG A 40 -3.74 -6.63 -15.36
CA ARG A 40 -3.34 -5.50 -16.21
C ARG A 40 -3.79 -4.19 -15.58
N ASP A 41 -5.00 -4.15 -15.04
CA ASP A 41 -5.54 -2.97 -14.37
C ASP A 41 -4.72 -2.63 -13.11
N ALA A 42 -4.45 -3.61 -12.24
CA ALA A 42 -3.61 -3.41 -11.07
C ALA A 42 -2.19 -2.91 -11.41
N ARG A 43 -1.63 -3.35 -12.55
CA ARG A 43 -0.32 -2.84 -13.03
C ARG A 43 -0.43 -1.39 -13.49
N ARG A 44 -1.51 -1.02 -14.18
CA ARG A 44 -1.74 0.35 -14.63
C ARG A 44 -1.87 1.28 -13.43
N ASP A 45 -2.60 0.87 -12.40
CA ASP A 45 -2.77 1.65 -11.17
C ASP A 45 -1.44 1.87 -10.45
N ALA A 46 -0.63 0.82 -10.32
CA ALA A 46 0.72 0.93 -9.74
C ALA A 46 1.65 1.86 -10.54
N LEU A 47 1.57 1.85 -11.87
CA LEU A 47 2.34 2.77 -12.71
C LEU A 47 1.86 4.22 -12.59
N MET A 48 0.56 4.44 -12.46
CA MET A 48 0.00 5.78 -12.22
C MET A 48 0.43 6.32 -10.85
N GLU A 49 0.48 5.46 -9.83
CA GLU A 49 1.04 5.81 -8.53
C GLU A 49 2.52 6.21 -8.63
N LEU A 50 3.32 5.41 -9.34
CA LEU A 50 4.72 5.77 -9.58
C LEU A 50 4.85 7.10 -10.31
N TYR A 51 4.01 7.37 -11.32
CA TYR A 51 4.03 8.62 -12.08
C TYR A 51 3.75 9.85 -11.20
N ILE A 52 2.77 9.76 -10.30
CA ILE A 52 2.45 10.84 -9.38
C ILE A 52 3.60 11.06 -8.38
N ASN A 53 4.16 9.96 -7.86
CA ASN A 53 5.27 10.02 -6.92
C ASN A 53 6.60 10.45 -7.59
N ALA A 54 6.74 10.28 -8.91
CA ALA A 54 7.95 10.65 -9.64
C ALA A 54 8.20 12.18 -9.64
N THR A 55 7.19 12.99 -9.30
CA THR A 55 7.35 14.44 -9.13
C THR A 55 8.31 14.81 -7.99
N THR A 56 8.48 13.94 -6.99
CA THR A 56 9.43 14.14 -5.88
C THR A 56 10.77 13.45 -6.13
N PHE A 57 10.96 12.81 -7.28
CA PHE A 57 12.22 12.12 -7.57
C PHE A 57 13.22 13.13 -8.13
N ILE A 58 14.45 13.00 -7.67
CA ILE A 58 15.59 13.73 -8.18
C ILE A 58 16.16 12.91 -9.34
N VAL A 59 16.08 13.44 -10.56
CA VAL A 59 16.53 12.73 -11.78
C VAL A 59 17.76 13.41 -12.38
N THR A 60 17.96 14.70 -12.13
CA THR A 60 19.08 15.48 -12.66
C THR A 60 20.04 15.95 -11.57
N GLU A 61 21.29 16.20 -11.93
CA GLU A 61 22.31 16.74 -11.01
C GLU A 61 21.93 18.15 -10.51
N ALA A 62 21.23 18.94 -11.33
CA ALA A 62 20.78 20.27 -10.95
C ALA A 62 19.70 20.22 -9.84
N GLU A 63 18.74 19.30 -9.95
CA GLU A 63 17.75 19.04 -8.91
C GLU A 63 18.41 18.53 -7.62
N LEU A 64 19.42 17.67 -7.75
CA LEU A 64 20.17 17.16 -6.59
C LEU A 64 20.88 18.29 -5.84
N GLN A 65 21.58 19.16 -6.56
CA GLN A 65 22.29 20.28 -5.94
C GLN A 65 21.30 21.23 -5.23
N ALA A 66 20.18 21.55 -5.88
CA ALA A 66 19.15 22.41 -5.29
C ALA A 66 18.54 21.81 -4.01
N GLU A 67 18.28 20.50 -4.00
CA GLU A 67 17.76 19.81 -2.81
C GLU A 67 18.81 19.75 -1.70
N ILE A 68 20.09 19.54 -2.04
CA ILE A 68 21.19 19.58 -1.07
C ILE A 68 21.29 20.96 -0.42
N ASP A 69 21.31 22.03 -1.23
CA ASP A 69 21.40 23.41 -0.73
C ASP A 69 20.21 23.77 0.16
N THR A 70 19.05 23.14 -0.07
CA THR A 70 17.84 23.33 0.74
C THR A 70 17.91 22.56 2.07
N ILE A 71 18.17 21.26 2.03
CA ILE A 71 18.14 20.37 3.20
C ILE A 71 19.36 20.56 4.10
N PHE A 72 20.55 20.71 3.52
CA PHE A 72 21.82 20.81 4.25
C PHE A 72 22.20 22.25 4.59
N HIS A 73 21.28 23.20 4.45
CA HIS A 73 21.48 24.56 4.93
C HIS A 73 21.66 24.57 6.46
N GLU A 74 22.61 25.35 6.99
CA GLU A 74 22.95 25.38 8.43
C GLU A 74 21.72 25.65 9.32
N ASP A 75 20.86 26.58 8.92
CA ASP A 75 19.61 26.92 9.63
C ASP A 75 18.39 26.03 9.28
N TYR A 76 18.53 24.94 8.51
CA TYR A 76 17.38 24.13 8.05
C TYR A 76 16.50 23.65 9.22
N PHE A 77 17.08 22.95 10.20
CA PHE A 77 16.35 22.44 11.36
C PHE A 77 15.85 23.55 12.28
N ARG A 78 16.57 24.67 12.36
CA ARG A 78 16.18 25.85 13.14
C ARG A 78 14.95 26.54 12.55
N LYS A 79 14.90 26.72 11.23
CA LYS A 79 13.73 27.24 10.52
C LYS A 79 12.54 26.30 10.67
N LEU A 80 12.78 24.99 10.62
CA LEU A 80 11.74 23.97 10.74
C LEU A 80 11.16 23.88 12.17
N SER A 81 12.00 24.00 13.20
CA SER A 81 11.54 23.99 14.61
C SER A 81 10.67 25.20 14.95
N ILE A 82 10.99 26.37 14.40
CA ILE A 82 10.20 27.60 14.57
C ILE A 82 8.83 27.46 13.89
N LYS A 83 8.78 26.91 12.67
CA LYS A 83 7.52 26.67 11.94
C LYS A 83 6.61 25.66 12.65
N GLY A 84 7.20 24.68 13.36
CA GLY A 84 6.48 23.66 14.12
C GLY A 84 5.99 24.08 15.51
N LEU A 85 6.12 25.35 15.89
CA LEU A 85 5.77 25.86 17.24
C LEU A 85 6.43 25.08 18.40
N ARG A 86 7.61 24.49 18.17
CA ARG A 86 8.32 23.75 19.22
C ARG A 86 9.26 24.68 19.97
N ALA A 87 9.14 24.70 21.30
CA ALA A 87 9.93 25.56 22.18
C ALA A 87 11.39 25.08 22.22
N GLY A 88 12.26 25.75 21.46
CA GLY A 88 13.70 25.50 21.41
C GLY A 88 14.21 25.49 19.98
N ALA A 89 15.20 26.33 19.68
CA ALA A 89 15.98 26.23 18.45
C ALA A 89 16.77 24.92 18.51
N THR A 90 16.30 23.89 17.83
CA THR A 90 16.95 22.58 17.81
C THR A 90 17.65 22.41 16.47
N GLU A 91 18.91 21.96 16.51
CA GLU A 91 19.76 21.82 15.32
C GLU A 91 19.75 20.38 14.78
N ASN A 92 18.77 19.57 15.19
CA ASN A 92 18.70 18.17 14.82
C ASN A 92 17.27 17.70 14.56
N VAL A 93 17.18 16.58 13.84
CA VAL A 93 15.91 15.93 13.46
C VAL A 93 15.07 15.53 14.68
N TRP A 94 15.69 15.16 15.80
CA TRP A 94 15.00 14.72 17.02
C TRP A 94 14.29 15.86 17.74
N GLY A 95 14.88 17.06 17.74
CA GLY A 95 14.25 18.24 18.30
C GLY A 95 13.10 18.75 17.43
N VAL A 96 13.22 18.59 16.11
CA VAL A 96 12.20 19.00 15.16
C VAL A 96 11.03 18.01 15.05
N HIS A 97 11.30 16.71 14.98
CA HIS A 97 10.28 15.68 14.74
C HIS A 97 9.92 14.89 16.00
N GLY A 98 10.77 14.89 17.03
CA GLY A 98 10.61 14.05 18.22
C GLY A 98 11.31 12.71 18.04
N ALA A 99 11.22 11.86 19.07
CA ALA A 99 11.69 10.47 18.97
C ALA A 99 10.93 9.73 17.85
N PRO A 100 11.59 8.79 17.16
CA PRO A 100 10.94 8.06 16.08
C PRO A 100 9.85 7.16 16.68
N PRO A 101 8.78 6.86 15.95
CA PRO A 101 7.69 6.06 16.48
C PRO A 101 8.18 4.64 16.82
N GLY A 102 8.14 4.30 18.11
CA GLY A 102 8.37 2.94 18.63
C GLY A 102 7.08 2.12 18.72
N LEU A 103 7.19 0.85 19.10
CA LEU A 103 6.04 -0.07 19.24
C LEU A 103 4.95 0.47 20.18
N ALA A 104 5.35 1.08 21.30
CA ALA A 104 4.42 1.70 22.25
C ALA A 104 3.62 2.84 21.59
N SER A 105 4.28 3.73 20.86
CA SER A 105 3.61 4.83 20.16
C SER A 105 2.66 4.34 19.06
N MET A 106 3.02 3.30 18.32
CA MET A 106 2.13 2.67 17.33
C MET A 106 0.90 2.07 18.00
N PHE A 107 1.08 1.40 19.15
CA PHE A 107 -0.02 0.85 19.92
C PHE A 107 -0.92 1.96 20.49
N GLU A 108 -0.36 3.05 21.00
CA GLU A 108 -1.12 4.23 21.44
C GLU A 108 -1.92 4.87 20.31
N THR A 109 -1.41 4.84 19.08
CA THR A 109 -2.12 5.35 17.89
C THR A 109 -3.33 4.48 17.56
N VAL A 110 -3.23 3.16 17.74
CA VAL A 110 -4.31 2.20 17.49
C VAL A 110 -5.32 2.17 18.65
N SER A 111 -4.84 2.22 19.89
CA SER A 111 -5.63 2.17 21.13
C SER A 111 -6.21 3.52 21.55
N ARG A 112 -5.91 4.60 20.82
CA ARG A 112 -6.43 5.96 21.05
C ARG A 112 -6.10 6.54 22.43
N THR A 113 -4.99 6.10 23.01
CA THR A 113 -4.48 6.56 24.31
C THR A 113 -3.30 7.51 24.20
N SER A 114 -2.95 7.95 22.98
CA SER A 114 -1.86 8.90 22.73
C SER A 114 -2.03 10.19 23.53
N THR A 115 -1.13 10.42 24.48
CA THR A 115 -1.03 11.66 25.29
C THR A 115 -0.19 12.74 24.62
N ASN A 116 0.33 12.50 23.41
CA ASN A 116 1.17 13.43 22.67
C ASN A 116 0.33 14.55 22.03
N VAL A 117 0.36 15.73 22.66
CA VAL A 117 -0.38 16.94 22.23
C VAL A 117 0.04 17.42 20.82
N ALA A 118 1.28 17.14 20.41
CA ALA A 118 1.79 17.47 19.06
C ALA A 118 1.19 16.60 17.94
N ASN A 119 0.76 15.37 18.26
CA ASN A 119 0.07 14.46 17.32
C ASN A 119 -1.45 14.55 17.47
N ALA A 120 -1.95 15.24 18.50
CA ALA A 120 -3.38 15.40 18.75
C ALA A 120 -4.05 16.39 17.79
N SER A 121 -3.29 17.28 17.12
CA SER A 121 -3.80 18.27 16.18
C SER A 121 -3.78 17.83 14.71
N GLU A 122 -2.92 16.88 14.32
CA GLU A 122 -3.00 16.13 13.04
C GLU A 122 -4.11 15.05 13.13
N SER A 123 -5.20 15.45 13.79
CA SER A 123 -6.19 14.63 14.46
C SER A 123 -6.93 13.74 13.47
N GLU A 124 -7.49 12.64 13.97
CA GLU A 124 -8.21 11.56 13.27
C GLU A 124 -8.97 11.93 11.98
N PHE A 125 -9.48 13.16 11.87
CA PHE A 125 -9.97 13.76 10.65
C PHE A 125 -9.01 13.57 9.46
N ASP A 126 -7.73 13.91 9.57
CA ASP A 126 -6.77 13.79 8.48
C ASP A 126 -6.52 12.33 8.08
N HIS A 127 -6.47 11.43 9.06
CA HIS A 127 -6.38 9.99 8.80
C HIS A 127 -7.63 9.46 8.10
N SER A 128 -8.81 9.90 8.53
CA SER A 128 -10.08 9.51 7.93
C SER A 128 -10.19 10.03 6.49
N VAL A 129 -9.79 11.28 6.23
CA VAL A 129 -9.78 11.91 4.90
C VAL A 129 -8.79 11.20 3.98
N LYS A 130 -7.57 10.89 4.47
CA LYS A 130 -6.59 10.10 3.71
C LYS A 130 -7.15 8.71 3.36
N ARG A 131 -7.86 8.06 4.29
CA ARG A 131 -8.46 6.74 4.06
C ARG A 131 -9.64 6.79 3.11
N THR A 132 -10.54 7.77 3.24
CA THR A 132 -11.68 7.93 2.32
C THR A 132 -11.21 8.30 0.92
N LYS A 133 -10.17 9.14 0.80
CA LYS A 133 -9.49 9.42 -0.47
C LYS A 133 -8.96 8.12 -1.07
N LYS A 134 -8.18 7.33 -0.32
CA LYS A 134 -7.63 6.05 -0.79
C LYS A 134 -8.72 5.07 -1.26
N ILE A 135 -9.79 4.90 -0.48
CA ILE A 135 -10.91 4.03 -0.85
C ILE A 135 -11.58 4.51 -2.14
N SER A 136 -11.77 5.83 -2.27
CA SER A 136 -12.38 6.41 -3.47
C SER A 136 -11.50 6.22 -4.70
N GLU A 137 -10.18 6.38 -4.56
CA GLU A 137 -9.20 6.16 -5.64
C GLU A 137 -9.16 4.68 -6.08
N GLU A 138 -9.11 3.74 -5.13
CA GLU A 138 -9.13 2.31 -5.41
C GLU A 138 -10.45 1.87 -6.07
N LEU A 139 -11.58 2.49 -5.71
CA LEU A 139 -12.89 2.14 -6.27
C LEU A 139 -13.12 2.77 -7.66
N THR A 140 -12.59 3.96 -7.90
CA THR A 140 -12.81 4.70 -9.16
C THR A 140 -11.73 4.45 -10.22
N GLY A 141 -10.60 3.84 -9.84
CA GLY A 141 -9.48 3.55 -10.77
C GLY A 141 -8.76 4.81 -11.26
N GLY A 142 -8.99 5.95 -10.61
CA GLY A 142 -8.38 7.24 -10.92
C GLY A 142 -7.85 7.88 -9.64
N LYS A 143 -6.59 8.34 -9.65
CA LYS A 143 -6.07 9.15 -8.54
C LYS A 143 -6.75 10.52 -8.57
N MET A 144 -7.36 10.91 -7.46
CA MET A 144 -7.95 12.23 -7.28
C MET A 144 -6.81 13.16 -6.84
N ALA A 145 -6.47 14.17 -7.65
CA ALA A 145 -5.49 15.19 -7.26
C ALA A 145 -5.95 15.89 -5.98
#